data_AF-A0A547EHH2-F1
#
_entry.id   AF-A0A547EHH2-F1
#
_cell.length_a   1.000
_cell.length_b   1.000
_cell.length_c   1.000
_cell.angle_alpha   90.00
_cell.angle_beta   90.00
_cell.angle_gamma   90.00
#
_symmetry.space_group_name_H-M   'P 1'
#
loop_
_entity.id
_entity.type
_entity.pdbx_description
1 polymer ?
#
loop_
_entity_poly.entity_id
_entity_poly.type
_entity_poly.pdbx_seq_one_letter_code
_entity_poly.pdbx_strand_id
1 'polypeptide(L)' 'MNKISANKAKWIKIAIILIYMFSPVDILPEAILGPFGLVDDAAALMLLIKTILEK' A
#
# COMPACT_ATOMS: atom_id res chain seq x y z
N MET A 1 -21.54 -6.62 -11.09
CA MET A 1 -20.86 -6.14 -9.87
C MET A 1 -21.41 -4.77 -9.54
N ASN A 2 -21.95 -4.55 -8.33
CA ASN A 2 -22.63 -3.29 -7.98
C ASN A 2 -21.59 -2.16 -7.84
N LYS A 3 -21.75 -1.02 -8.54
CA LYS A 3 -20.76 0.10 -8.56
C LYS A 3 -20.38 0.58 -7.15
N ILE A 4 -21.30 0.47 -6.20
CA ILE A 4 -21.12 0.85 -4.79
C ILE A 4 -20.08 -0.06 -4.09
N SER A 5 -20.06 -1.35 -4.40
CA SER A 5 -19.12 -2.32 -3.82
C SER A 5 -17.69 -2.09 -4.31
N ALA A 6 -17.50 -1.70 -5.58
CA ALA A 6 -16.18 -1.41 -6.15
C ALA A 6 -15.52 -0.18 -5.47
N ASN A 7 -16.28 0.89 -5.25
CA ASN A 7 -15.78 2.07 -4.53
C ASN A 7 -15.44 1.76 -3.08
N LYS A 8 -16.27 0.99 -2.37
CA LYS A 8 -15.97 0.57 -1.00
C LYS A 8 -14.68 -0.26 -0.94
N ALA A 9 -14.49 -1.20 -1.86
CA ALA A 9 -13.27 -2.01 -1.94
C ALA A 9 -12.02 -1.16 -2.21
N LYS A 10 -12.13 -0.13 -3.07
CA LYS A 10 -11.04 0.84 -3.32
C LYS A 10 -10.64 1.58 -2.04
N TRP A 11 -11.62 2.12 -1.31
CA TRP A 11 -11.35 2.82 -0.05
C TRP A 11 -10.75 1.92 1.03
N ILE A 12 -11.19 0.65 1.12
CA ILE A 12 -10.59 -0.33 2.03
C ILE A 12 -9.12 -0.59 1.67
N LYS A 13 -8.80 -0.76 0.39
CA LYS A 13 -7.40 -0.94 -0.06
C LYS A 13 -6.54 0.26 0.31
N ILE A 14 -7.01 1.48 0.06
CA ILE A 14 -6.30 2.70 0.44
C ILE A 14 -6.05 2.74 1.94
N ALA A 15 -7.07 2.44 2.76
CA ALA A 15 -6.92 2.42 4.22
C ALA A 15 -5.86 1.41 4.68
N ILE A 16 -5.83 0.20 4.11
CA ILE A 16 -4.83 -0.83 4.44
C ILE A 16 -3.42 -0.35 4.10
N ILE A 17 -3.23 0.25 2.92
CA ILE A 17 -1.91 0.74 2.48
C ILE A 17 -1.42 1.87 3.38
N LEU A 18 -2.32 2.77 3.79
CA LEU A 18 -1.97 3.84 4.73
C LEU A 18 -1.61 3.29 6.11
N ILE A 19 -2.38 2.33 6.64
CA ILE A 19 -2.05 1.66 7.91
C ILE A 19 -0.67 1.02 7.85
N TYR A 20 -0.33 0.37 6.74
CA TYR A 20 1.00 -0.18 6.51
C TYR A 20 2.08 0.91 6.52
N MET A 21 1.90 2.00 5.76
CA MET A 21 2.91 3.06 5.62
C MET A 21 3.15 3.85 6.91
N PHE A 22 2.18 3.89 7.83
CA PHE A 22 2.32 4.48 9.17
C PHE A 22 2.68 3.44 10.25
N SER A 23 2.77 2.16 9.88
CA SER A 23 3.17 1.11 10.80
C SER A 23 4.66 1.24 11.11
N PRO A 24 5.09 1.07 12.37
CA PRO A 24 6.51 0.98 12.72
C PRO A 24 7.13 -0.38 12.34
N VAL A 25 6.41 -1.21 11.58
CA VAL A 25 6.80 -2.58 11.23
C VAL A 25 7.07 -2.63 9.74
N ASP A 26 8.35 -2.75 9.38
CA ASP A 26 8.77 -3.03 8.01
C ASP A 26 8.57 -4.51 7.70
N ILE A 27 7.99 -4.82 6.53
CA ILE A 27 7.92 -6.20 6.06
C ILE A 27 9.32 -6.67 5.65
N LEU A 28 10.08 -5.77 5.04
CA LEU A 28 11.47 -5.96 4.66
C LEU A 28 12.36 -5.09 5.55
N PRO A 29 12.87 -5.63 6.66
CA PRO A 29 13.69 -4.84 7.58
C PRO A 29 14.94 -4.32 6.88
N GLU A 30 15.00 -2.99 6.70
CA GLU A 30 16.10 -2.28 6.05
C GLU A 30 17.44 -2.54 6.75
N ALA A 31 17.40 -2.73 8.07
CA ALA A 31 18.58 -3.07 8.88
C ALA A 31 19.22 -4.42 8.50
N ILE A 32 18.46 -5.33 7.87
CA ILE A 32 18.94 -6.66 7.44
C ILE A 32 19.20 -6.67 5.94
N LEU A 33 18.29 -6.09 5.16
CA LEU A 33 18.29 -6.15 3.70
C LEU A 33 19.03 -4.97 3.04
N GLY A 34 19.45 -3.98 3.84
CA GLY A 34 20.05 -2.75 3.37
C GLY A 34 19.11 -2.01 2.40
N PRO A 35 19.59 -1.53 1.24
CA PRO A 35 18.77 -0.76 0.30
C PRO A 35 17.62 -1.56 -0.32
N PHE A 36 17.62 -2.90 -0.21
CA PHE A 36 16.50 -3.73 -0.64
C PHE A 36 15.29 -3.66 0.29
N GLY A 37 15.48 -3.18 1.54
CA GLY A 37 14.37 -2.91 2.46
C GLY A 37 13.35 -1.95 1.82
N LEU A 38 13.83 -0.82 1.28
CA LEU A 38 13.05 0.23 0.60
C LEU A 38 12.14 -0.23 -0.57
N VAL A 39 12.32 -1.46 -1.05
CA VAL A 39 11.49 -2.02 -2.13
C VAL A 39 10.05 -2.20 -1.67
N ASP A 40 9.82 -2.55 -0.40
CA ASP A 40 8.46 -2.71 0.13
C ASP A 40 7.71 -1.38 0.23
N ASP A 41 8.39 -0.32 0.68
CA ASP A 41 7.87 1.04 0.73
C ASP A 41 7.56 1.58 -0.67
N ALA A 42 8.48 1.39 -1.62
CA ALA A 42 8.26 1.78 -3.01
C ALA A 42 7.07 1.05 -3.63
N ALA A 43 6.90 -0.25 -3.32
CA ALA A 43 5.76 -1.04 -3.76
C ALA A 43 4.44 -0.55 -3.13
N ALA A 44 4.43 -0.24 -1.83
CA ALA A 44 3.26 0.31 -1.14
C ALA A 44 2.84 1.66 -1.74
N LEU A 45 3.80 2.55 -2.01
CA LEU A 45 3.54 3.84 -2.63
C LEU A 45 3.00 3.69 -4.06
N MET A 46 3.60 2.81 -4.87
CA MET A 46 3.14 2.52 -6.23
C MET A 46 1.71 1.96 -6.22
N LEU A 47 1.41 1.04 -5.28
CA LEU A 47 0.09 0.45 -5.13
C LEU A 47 -0.95 1.50 -4.71
N LEU A 48 -0.58 2.45 -3.85
CA LEU A 48 -1.45 3.57 -3.46
C LEU A 48 -1.80 4.44 -4.65
N ILE A 49 -0.78 4.89 -5.40
CA ILE A 49 -0.95 5.73 -6.59
C ILE A 49 -1.83 5.02 -7.61
N LYS A 50 -1.55 3.74 -7.91
CA LYS A 50 -2.36 2.94 -8.84
C LYS A 50 -3.80 2.85 -8.37
N THR A 51 -4.03 2.54 -7.09
CA THR A 51 -5.38 2.40 -6.53
C THR A 51 -6.16 3.71 -6.60
N ILE A 52 -5.50 4.87 -6.39
CA ILE A 52 -6.13 6.19 -6.51
C ILE A 52 -6.49 6.51 -7.96
N LEU A 53 -5.56 6.24 -8.89
CA LEU A 53 -5.73 6.54 -10.32
C LEU A 53 -6.67 5.57 -11.05
N GLU A 54 -6.84 4.34 -10.57
CA GLU A 54 -7.83 3.39 -11.11
C GLU A 54 -9.24 3.98 -10.95
N LYS A 55 -9.87 4.30 -12.07
CA LYS A 55 -11.18 4.96 -12.16
C LYS A 55 -12.35 3.99 -12.03
#